data_AF-A0A948FWA9-F1
#
_entry.id   AF-A0A948FWA9-F1
#
_cell.length_a   1.000
_cell.length_b   1.000
_cell.length_c   1.000
_cell.angle_alpha   90.00
_cell.angle_beta   90.00
_cell.angle_gamma   90.00
#
_symmetry.space_group_name_H-M   'P 1'
#
loop_
_entity.id
_entity.type
_entity.pdbx_description
1 polymer ?
#
loop_
_entity_poly.entity_id
_entity_poly.type
_entity_poly.pdbx_seq_one_letter_code
_entity_poly.pdbx_strand_id
1 'polypeptide(L)'
;ISSASASFEFVGDPAGDTASFECKLDGGAFAACTSPAGLTALADGAHTFSVRAIDAAGNVDASPATRAFTVSTGPSAACVAAQADLAKAETALKKASAKAKKAKAALKKAKKADKPKKKIKKLAAKAKKAKQKAKAAKSARNQAQSEVNKFC
;
A
#
# COMPACT_ATOMS: atom_id res chain seq x y z
N ILE A 1 -9.07 -2.57 -1.96
CA ILE A 1 -9.79 -3.65 -1.23
C ILE A 1 -8.79 -4.79 -1.12
N SER A 2 -8.19 -4.93 0.05
CA SER A 2 -7.34 -6.07 0.41
C SER A 2 -8.32 -7.12 0.94
N SER A 3 -8.61 -8.14 0.14
CA SER A 3 -9.55 -9.20 0.52
C SER A 3 -8.86 -10.54 0.29
N ALA A 4 -8.77 -11.33 1.35
CA ALA A 4 -8.21 -12.68 1.36
C ALA A 4 -9.26 -13.71 0.91
N SER A 5 -10.12 -13.36 -0.05
CA SER A 5 -11.23 -14.18 -0.49
C SER A 5 -11.43 -14.08 -2.00
N ALA A 6 -11.86 -15.20 -2.58
CA ALA A 6 -12.18 -15.31 -4.00
C ALA A 6 -13.39 -16.24 -4.17
N SER A 7 -14.22 -15.98 -5.18
CA SER A 7 -15.36 -16.84 -5.53
C SER A 7 -15.25 -17.26 -6.97
N PHE A 8 -15.31 -18.55 -7.23
CA PHE A 8 -15.26 -19.12 -8.57
C PHE A 8 -16.57 -19.82 -8.90
N GLU A 9 -17.20 -19.39 -9.99
CA GLU A 9 -18.36 -20.07 -10.56
C GLU A 9 -17.89 -20.93 -11.74
N PHE A 10 -18.37 -22.16 -11.78
CA PHE A 10 -18.07 -23.13 -12.83
C PHE A 10 -19.29 -24.01 -13.10
N VAL A 11 -19.34 -24.57 -14.30
CA VAL A 11 -20.38 -25.48 -14.77
C VAL A 11 -19.69 -26.63 -15.51
N GLY A 12 -20.31 -27.80 -15.47
CA GLY A 12 -19.87 -28.97 -16.24
C GLY A 12 -20.35 -28.87 -17.68
N ASP A 13 -19.53 -29.33 -18.62
CA ASP A 13 -19.87 -29.43 -20.04
C ASP A 13 -19.64 -30.86 -20.54
N PRO A 14 -20.64 -31.53 -21.15
CA PRO A 14 -22.02 -31.06 -21.36
C PRO A 14 -22.81 -30.89 -20.06
N ALA A 15 -23.70 -29.89 -20.04
CA ALA A 15 -24.53 -29.55 -18.90
C ALA A 15 -25.59 -30.65 -18.64
N GLY A 16 -25.23 -31.69 -17.89
CA GLY A 16 -26.12 -32.80 -17.55
C GLY A 16 -25.40 -34.09 -17.19
N ASP A 17 -24.17 -34.29 -17.68
CA ASP A 17 -23.39 -35.52 -17.44
C ASP A 17 -22.48 -35.44 -16.21
N THR A 18 -22.35 -34.26 -15.60
CA THR A 18 -21.53 -34.07 -14.40
C THR A 18 -22.31 -34.41 -13.13
N ALA A 19 -21.85 -35.43 -12.40
CA ALA A 19 -22.42 -35.83 -11.12
C ALA A 19 -21.84 -35.06 -9.93
N SER A 20 -20.54 -34.76 -9.95
CA SER A 20 -19.88 -33.98 -8.90
C SER A 20 -18.64 -33.24 -9.39
N PHE A 21 -18.16 -32.28 -8.59
CA PHE A 21 -16.92 -31.55 -8.86
C PHE A 21 -15.92 -31.77 -7.74
N GLU A 22 -14.65 -31.80 -8.12
CA GLU A 22 -13.55 -31.69 -7.19
C GLU A 22 -12.72 -30.46 -7.50
N CYS A 23 -12.37 -29.72 -6.46
CA CYS A 23 -11.57 -28.53 -6.55
C CYS A 23 -10.28 -28.73 -5.79
N LYS A 24 -9.21 -28.10 -6.27
CA LYS A 24 -7.99 -27.88 -5.50
C LYS A 24 -7.53 -26.44 -5.62
N LEU A 25 -6.85 -25.97 -4.59
CA LEU A 25 -6.11 -24.72 -4.61
C LEU A 25 -4.61 -25.07 -4.63
N ASP A 26 -3.89 -24.50 -5.59
CA ASP A 26 -2.45 -24.66 -5.78
C ASP A 26 -2.02 -26.12 -5.93
N GLY A 27 -1.02 -26.54 -5.15
CA GLY A 27 -0.54 -27.91 -5.05
C GLY A 27 -1.31 -28.78 -4.07
N GLY A 28 -2.46 -28.32 -3.55
CA GLY A 28 -3.29 -29.09 -2.63
C GLY A 28 -3.93 -30.32 -3.28
N ALA A 29 -4.50 -31.18 -2.42
CA ALA A 29 -5.31 -32.30 -2.87
C ALA A 29 -6.66 -31.82 -3.44
N PHE A 30 -7.18 -32.56 -4.42
CA PHE A 30 -8.55 -32.40 -4.87
C PHE A 30 -9.51 -32.83 -3.76
N ALA A 31 -10.52 -32.00 -3.50
CA ALA A 31 -11.59 -32.26 -2.55
C ALA A 31 -12.94 -31.91 -3.18
N ALA A 32 -14.00 -32.58 -2.74
CA ALA A 32 -15.35 -32.31 -3.21
C ALA A 32 -15.72 -30.83 -2.98
N CYS A 33 -16.28 -30.20 -4.01
CA CYS A 33 -16.69 -28.80 -3.98
C CYS A 33 -17.96 -28.59 -4.80
N THR A 34 -18.66 -27.47 -4.53
CA THR A 34 -19.87 -27.07 -5.25
C THR A 34 -19.67 -25.69 -5.86
N SER A 35 -20.29 -25.44 -7.02
CA SER A 35 -20.32 -24.12 -7.65
C SER A 35 -21.45 -23.28 -7.06
N PRO A 36 -21.20 -22.01 -6.69
CA PRO A 36 -19.90 -21.32 -6.68
C PRO A 36 -19.03 -21.72 -5.48
N ALA A 37 -17.72 -21.87 -5.71
CA ALA A 37 -16.75 -22.17 -4.66
C ALA A 37 -16.18 -20.89 -4.05
N GLY A 38 -16.48 -20.66 -2.76
CA GLY A 38 -15.92 -19.57 -1.97
C GLY A 38 -14.62 -19.97 -1.27
N LEU A 39 -13.53 -19.29 -1.59
CA LEU A 39 -12.24 -19.42 -0.91
C LEU A 39 -12.08 -18.26 0.08
N THR A 40 -11.60 -18.56 1.28
CA THR A 40 -11.33 -17.57 2.34
C THR A 40 -9.98 -17.82 2.98
N ALA A 41 -9.47 -16.83 3.72
CA ALA A 41 -8.18 -16.89 4.41
C ALA A 41 -7.00 -17.26 3.48
N LEU A 42 -7.03 -16.80 2.22
CA LEU A 42 -5.91 -17.02 1.31
C LEU A 42 -4.70 -16.19 1.72
N ALA A 43 -3.52 -16.78 1.58
CA ALA A 43 -2.26 -16.07 1.78
C ALA A 43 -2.01 -15.05 0.67
N ASP A 44 -1.14 -14.08 0.92
CA ASP A 44 -0.68 -13.19 -0.15
C ASP A 44 0.21 -13.97 -1.13
N GLY A 45 -0.05 -13.78 -2.42
CA GLY A 45 0.72 -14.46 -3.47
C GLY A 45 -0.11 -14.89 -4.65
N ALA A 46 0.56 -15.58 -5.57
CA ALA A 46 -0.08 -16.20 -6.71
C ALA A 46 -0.75 -17.51 -6.28
N HIS A 47 -1.98 -17.69 -6.71
CA HIS A 47 -2.76 -18.88 -6.48
C HIS A 47 -3.31 -19.44 -7.80
N THR A 48 -3.51 -20.74 -7.85
CA THR A 48 -4.13 -21.44 -8.98
C THR A 48 -5.29 -22.28 -8.47
N PHE A 49 -6.51 -21.88 -8.80
CA PHE A 49 -7.69 -22.69 -8.54
C PHE A 49 -7.89 -23.68 -9.69
N SER A 50 -8.06 -24.97 -9.38
CA SER A 50 -8.31 -26.01 -10.39
C SER A 50 -9.59 -26.75 -10.06
N VAL A 51 -10.41 -27.04 -11.08
CA VAL A 51 -11.65 -27.80 -10.94
C VAL A 51 -11.65 -28.94 -11.95
N ARG A 52 -12.07 -30.13 -11.52
CA ARG A 52 -12.36 -31.26 -12.39
C ARG A 52 -13.77 -31.77 -12.14
N ALA A 53 -14.44 -32.20 -13.21
CA ALA A 53 -15.74 -32.84 -13.15
C ALA A 53 -15.59 -34.35 -12.96
N ILE A 54 -16.57 -34.97 -12.31
CA ILE A 54 -16.75 -36.42 -12.26
C ILE A 54 -18.13 -36.72 -12.83
N ASP A 55 -18.19 -37.61 -13.82
CA ASP A 55 -19.45 -38.01 -14.44
C ASP A 55 -20.24 -39.02 -13.57
N ALA A 56 -21.46 -39.34 -13.98
CA ALA A 56 -22.30 -40.31 -13.25
C ALA A 56 -21.75 -41.74 -13.27
N ALA A 57 -20.85 -42.08 -14.21
CA ALA A 57 -20.17 -43.36 -14.29
C ALA A 57 -18.89 -43.41 -13.41
N GLY A 58 -18.52 -42.30 -12.78
CA GLY A 58 -17.34 -42.17 -11.94
C GLY A 58 -16.05 -41.83 -12.71
N ASN A 59 -16.14 -41.46 -13.99
CA ASN A 59 -14.98 -41.00 -14.75
C ASN A 59 -14.61 -39.58 -14.35
N VAL A 60 -13.33 -39.39 -14.04
CA VAL A 60 -12.77 -38.08 -13.67
C VAL A 60 -12.26 -37.40 -14.93
N ASP A 61 -12.59 -36.12 -15.08
CA ASP A 61 -12.06 -35.29 -16.15
C ASP A 61 -10.51 -35.25 -16.11
N ALA A 62 -9.89 -35.68 -17.21
CA ALA A 62 -8.45 -35.71 -17.38
C ALA A 62 -7.83 -34.31 -17.62
N SER A 63 -8.65 -33.32 -17.97
CA SER A 63 -8.23 -31.94 -18.30
C SER A 63 -8.86 -30.91 -17.36
N PRO A 64 -8.42 -30.83 -16.09
CA PRO A 64 -8.98 -29.89 -15.12
C PRO A 64 -8.91 -28.44 -15.61
N ALA A 65 -10.01 -27.72 -15.48
CA ALA A 65 -10.06 -26.28 -15.73
C ALA A 65 -9.28 -25.54 -14.63
N THR A 66 -8.41 -24.59 -15.03
CA THR A 66 -7.57 -23.84 -14.09
C THR A 66 -7.75 -22.34 -14.23
N ARG A 67 -7.66 -21.62 -13.10
CA ARG A 67 -7.69 -20.16 -13.02
C ARG A 67 -6.59 -19.67 -12.08
N ALA A 68 -5.62 -18.97 -12.65
CA ALA A 68 -4.58 -18.27 -11.90
C ALA A 68 -5.08 -16.90 -11.43
N PHE A 69 -4.78 -16.54 -10.18
CA PHE A 69 -5.12 -15.25 -9.59
C PHE A 69 -4.08 -14.85 -8.54
N THR A 70 -4.16 -13.63 -8.04
CA THR A 70 -3.24 -13.12 -7.02
C THR A 70 -4.02 -12.50 -5.89
N VAL A 71 -3.65 -12.87 -4.66
CA VAL A 71 -4.20 -12.29 -3.44
C VAL A 71 -3.19 -11.31 -2.86
N SER A 72 -3.66 -10.13 -2.47
CA SER A 72 -2.86 -9.09 -1.84
C SER A 72 -3.68 -8.44 -0.73
N THR A 73 -3.34 -8.78 0.51
CA THR A 73 -3.94 -8.28 1.74
C THR A 73 -3.17 -7.10 2.34
N GLY A 74 -1.97 -6.83 1.82
CA GLY A 74 -1.19 -5.64 2.16
C GLY A 74 -1.79 -4.31 1.66
N PRO A 75 -1.30 -3.17 2.19
CA PRO A 75 -1.61 -1.86 1.65
C PRO A 75 -1.25 -1.81 0.15
N SER A 76 -2.08 -1.12 -0.63
CA SER A 76 -1.83 -0.96 -2.07
C SER A 76 -0.43 -0.37 -2.32
N ALA A 77 0.18 -0.69 -3.47
CA ALA A 77 1.47 -0.09 -3.84
C ALA A 77 1.43 1.45 -3.81
N ALA A 78 0.28 2.06 -4.16
CA ALA A 78 0.03 3.49 -4.04
C ALA A 78 0.03 3.98 -2.59
N CYS A 79 -0.60 3.23 -1.68
CA CYS A 79 -0.55 3.53 -0.24
C CYS A 79 0.88 3.47 0.30
N VAL A 80 1.65 2.43 -0.05
CA VAL A 80 3.04 2.28 0.40
C VAL A 80 3.91 3.44 -0.11
N ALA A 81 3.77 3.82 -1.38
CA ALA A 81 4.46 4.97 -1.95
C ALA A 81 4.10 6.28 -1.22
N ALA A 82 2.81 6.52 -0.97
CA ALA A 82 2.33 7.70 -0.25
C ALA A 82 2.90 7.77 1.18
N GLN A 83 2.95 6.64 1.91
CA GLN A 83 3.54 6.58 3.24
C GLN A 83 5.06 6.87 3.21
N ALA A 84 5.78 6.38 2.19
CA ALA A 84 7.20 6.66 2.02
C ALA A 84 7.47 8.17 1.78
N ASP A 85 6.63 8.83 0.99
CA ASP A 85 6.77 10.27 0.73
C ASP A 85 6.38 11.13 1.94
N LEU A 86 5.37 10.71 2.70
CA LEU A 86 5.06 11.33 4.00
C LEU A 86 6.26 11.25 4.94
N ALA A 87 6.91 10.09 5.07
CA ALA A 87 8.09 9.91 5.91
C ALA A 87 9.26 10.83 5.50
N LYS A 88 9.50 10.98 4.19
CA LYS A 88 10.48 11.95 3.66
C LYS A 88 10.10 13.39 4.01
N ALA A 89 8.83 13.76 3.83
CA ALA A 89 8.33 15.11 4.11
C ALA A 89 8.39 15.46 5.61
N GLU A 90 8.08 14.51 6.50
CA GLU A 90 8.25 14.68 7.94
C GLU A 90 9.71 14.92 8.32
N THR A 91 10.63 14.17 7.73
CA THR A 91 12.08 14.35 7.93
C THR A 91 12.54 15.72 7.43
N ALA A 92 12.04 16.17 6.28
CA ALA A 92 12.31 17.51 5.76
C ALA A 92 11.79 18.62 6.69
N LEU A 93 10.57 18.47 7.23
CA LEU A 93 9.99 19.41 8.20
C LEU A 93 10.81 19.47 9.50
N LYS A 94 11.24 18.32 10.04
CA LYS A 94 12.11 18.25 11.22
C LYS A 94 13.42 19.01 10.98
N LYS A 95 14.11 18.76 9.86
CA LYS A 95 15.35 19.46 9.47
C LYS A 95 15.14 20.96 9.27
N ALA A 96 14.08 21.36 8.56
CA ALA A 96 13.80 22.76 8.25
C ALA A 96 13.39 23.58 9.49
N SER A 97 12.55 23.02 10.36
CA SER A 97 12.13 23.65 11.61
C SER A 97 13.29 23.81 12.59
N ALA A 98 14.19 22.83 12.71
CA ALA A 98 15.41 22.93 13.50
C ALA A 98 16.33 24.05 12.98
N LYS A 99 16.53 24.15 11.65
CA LYS A 99 17.33 25.22 11.03
C LYS A 99 16.71 26.61 11.26
N ALA A 100 15.39 26.72 11.19
CA ALA A 100 14.68 27.97 11.50
C ALA A 100 14.84 28.38 12.97
N LYS A 101 14.70 27.43 13.91
CA LYS A 101 14.95 27.66 15.35
C LYS A 101 16.38 28.13 15.60
N LYS A 102 17.39 27.42 15.05
CA LYS A 102 18.81 27.79 15.18
C LYS A 102 19.13 29.17 14.60
N ALA A 103 18.56 29.51 13.43
CA ALA A 103 18.76 30.83 12.83
C ALA A 103 18.11 31.96 13.64
N LYS A 104 16.90 31.74 14.19
CA LYS A 104 16.22 32.70 15.09
C LYS A 104 17.01 32.90 16.38
N ALA A 105 17.53 31.82 16.97
CA ALA A 105 18.38 31.90 18.16
C ALA A 105 19.68 32.69 17.89
N ALA A 106 20.35 32.46 16.76
CA ALA A 106 21.55 33.21 16.38
C ALA A 106 21.28 34.71 16.18
N LEU A 107 20.15 35.07 15.55
CA LEU A 107 19.72 36.46 15.44
C LEU A 107 19.45 37.09 16.81
N LYS A 108 18.74 36.38 17.72
CA LYS A 108 18.47 36.87 19.08
C LYS A 108 19.76 37.10 19.86
N LYS A 109 20.72 36.15 19.79
CA LYS A 109 22.04 36.28 20.41
C LYS A 109 22.83 37.47 19.87
N ALA A 110 22.83 37.68 18.54
CA ALA A 110 23.55 38.80 17.95
C ALA A 110 22.96 40.18 18.29
N LYS A 111 21.63 40.27 18.42
CA LYS A 111 20.96 41.50 18.88
C LYS A 111 21.27 41.81 20.35
N LYS A 112 21.27 40.79 21.22
CA LYS A 112 21.59 40.95 22.65
C LYS A 112 23.05 41.36 22.91
N ALA A 113 23.96 41.00 22.02
CA ALA A 113 25.40 41.28 22.16
C ALA A 113 25.84 42.51 21.36
N ASP A 114 24.92 43.41 21.03
CA ASP A 114 25.13 44.63 20.22
C ASP A 114 26.10 44.45 19.04
N LYS A 115 25.95 43.34 18.31
CA LYS A 115 26.83 43.04 17.17
C LYS A 115 26.61 44.07 16.06
N PRO A 116 27.61 44.30 15.18
CA PRO A 116 27.50 45.29 14.10
C PRO A 116 26.23 45.13 13.28
N LYS A 117 25.57 46.26 12.95
CA LYS A 117 24.28 46.30 12.20
C LYS A 117 24.29 45.43 10.94
N LYS A 118 25.42 45.39 10.21
CA LYS A 118 25.64 44.54 9.02
C LYS A 118 25.48 43.04 9.33
N LYS A 119 26.00 42.58 10.48
CA LYS A 119 25.90 41.18 10.94
C LYS A 119 24.48 40.82 11.35
N ILE A 120 23.79 41.72 12.06
CA ILE A 120 22.37 41.53 12.44
C ILE A 120 21.49 41.42 11.18
N LYS A 121 21.67 42.29 10.18
CA LYS A 121 20.92 42.24 8.90
C LYS A 121 21.12 40.91 8.17
N LYS A 122 22.35 40.40 8.10
CA LYS A 122 22.67 39.08 7.50
C LYS A 122 21.98 37.92 8.24
N LEU A 123 21.98 37.94 9.57
CA LEU A 123 21.31 36.92 10.38
C LEU A 123 19.79 37.00 10.28
N ALA A 124 19.22 38.20 10.15
CA ALA A 124 17.79 38.40 9.93
C ALA A 124 17.35 37.81 8.59
N ALA A 125 18.10 38.06 7.51
CA ALA A 125 17.85 37.45 6.21
C ALA A 125 17.94 35.91 6.27
N LYS A 126 18.96 35.37 6.96
CA LYS A 126 19.11 33.91 7.16
C LYS A 126 17.94 33.30 7.94
N ALA A 127 17.46 33.98 8.98
CA ALA A 127 16.31 33.54 9.77
C ALA A 127 15.00 33.58 8.95
N LYS A 128 14.78 34.63 8.15
CA LYS A 128 13.62 34.75 7.25
C LYS A 128 13.61 33.62 6.22
N LYS A 129 14.74 33.38 5.54
CA LYS A 129 14.89 32.28 4.57
C LYS A 129 14.68 30.90 5.21
N ALA A 130 15.18 30.68 6.42
CA ALA A 130 14.98 29.42 7.13
C ALA A 130 13.52 29.21 7.57
N LYS A 131 12.83 30.26 8.05
CA LYS A 131 11.39 30.21 8.39
C LYS A 131 10.54 29.91 7.17
N GLN A 132 10.85 30.52 6.02
CA GLN A 132 10.14 30.25 4.76
C GLN A 132 10.32 28.80 4.31
N LYS A 133 11.54 28.25 4.37
CA LYS A 133 11.79 26.83 4.09
C LYS A 133 11.03 25.89 5.02
N ALA A 134 10.94 26.22 6.31
CA ALA A 134 10.15 25.42 7.26
C ALA A 134 8.63 25.48 6.96
N LYS A 135 8.10 26.64 6.52
CA LYS A 135 6.70 26.76 6.08
C LYS A 135 6.43 25.91 4.84
N ALA A 136 7.32 25.95 3.84
CA ALA A 136 7.22 25.12 2.64
C ALA A 136 7.26 23.62 2.97
N ALA A 137 8.19 23.19 3.83
CA ALA A 137 8.27 21.80 4.28
C ALA A 137 7.01 21.34 5.05
N LYS A 138 6.39 22.24 5.83
CA LYS A 138 5.12 21.95 6.51
C LYS A 138 3.98 21.76 5.51
N SER A 139 3.92 22.60 4.47
CA SER A 139 2.96 22.45 3.38
C SER A 139 3.13 21.12 2.65
N ALA A 140 4.37 20.74 2.31
CA ALA A 140 4.68 19.47 1.65
C ALA A 140 4.29 18.25 2.49
N ARG A 141 4.53 18.28 3.81
CA ARG A 141 4.05 17.24 4.73
C ARG A 141 2.53 17.12 4.70
N ASN A 142 1.82 18.25 4.78
CA ASN A 142 0.35 18.23 4.77
C ASN A 142 -0.19 17.67 3.46
N GLN A 143 0.44 17.98 2.33
CA GLN A 143 0.09 17.42 1.02
C GLN A 143 0.39 15.92 0.94
N ALA A 144 1.53 15.46 1.45
CA ALA A 144 1.83 14.02 1.51
C ALA A 144 0.83 13.27 2.42
N GLN A 145 0.40 13.89 3.52
CA GLN A 145 -0.63 13.32 4.40
C GLN A 145 -1.98 13.20 3.71
N SER A 146 -2.38 14.18 2.89
CA SER A 146 -3.64 14.07 2.13
C SER A 146 -3.58 12.95 1.09
N GLU A 147 -2.43 12.70 0.48
CA GLU A 147 -2.26 11.56 -0.44
C GLU A 147 -2.36 10.22 0.30
N VAL A 148 -1.75 10.10 1.49
CA VAL A 148 -1.93 8.91 2.35
C VAL A 148 -3.40 8.68 2.66
N ASN A 149 -4.12 9.73 3.09
CA ASN A 149 -5.55 9.63 3.39
C ASN A 149 -6.40 9.28 2.16
N LYS A 150 -5.90 9.51 0.95
CA LYS A 150 -6.58 9.20 -0.31
C LYS A 150 -6.37 7.75 -0.75
N PHE A 151 -5.21 7.17 -0.46
CA PHE A 151 -4.79 5.88 -1.03
C PHE A 151 -4.75 4.69 -0.05
N CYS A 152 -4.81 4.91 1.26
CA CYS A 152 -4.54 3.88 2.29
C CYS A 152 -5.76 3.27 3.01
#